data_AF-A0A6H0S1G9-F1
#
_entry.id   AF-A0A6H0S1G9-F1
#
_cell.length_a   1.000
_cell.length_b   1.000
_cell.length_c   1.000
_cell.angle_alpha   90.00
_cell.angle_beta   90.00
_cell.angle_gamma   90.00
#
_symmetry.space_group_name_H-M   'P 1'
#
loop_
_entity.id
_entity.type
_entity.pdbx_description
1 polymer ?
#
loop_
_entity_poly.entity_id
_entity_poly.type
_entity_poly.pdbx_seq_one_letter_code
_entity_poly.pdbx_strand_id
1 'polypeptide(L)'
;MRIDQNRLVPSTQARTTLPALLDAAHDGRIAHILRDGAVAAHLIPADLLVVTGNVEAALNYSVARHNAAWMADRVEEVGYRHAGDDIGRILAWTWECREDTAVTWFGTYVEALVEILSSRAIARPSFTSVWWALTVALRGFMLDGAIDDYEAAIRERLSDLGHGGLFGAAELAGQEVLRSSEDPWPHTPPFGGGWAKKRWGDLSSSVDGSRDLFVPNSTHGYAYGSDDDWLRVEAVDVTHGRTGTASLRSADGGQVVTDISAGLWTPYRTEKPWRWGI
;
A
#
# COMPACT_ATOMS: atom_id res chain seq x y z
N MET A 1 20.91 3.39 13.99
CA MET A 1 20.78 3.26 15.46
C MET A 1 21.98 3.90 16.14
N ARG A 2 21.78 5.07 16.74
CA ARG A 2 22.82 5.73 17.55
C ARG A 2 22.82 5.04 18.92
N ILE A 3 23.81 4.18 19.20
CA ILE A 3 23.92 3.56 20.52
C ILE A 3 24.18 4.67 21.53
N ASP A 4 23.33 4.78 22.54
CA ASP A 4 23.55 5.69 23.67
C ASP A 4 24.87 5.31 24.35
N GLN A 5 25.87 6.19 24.23
CA GLN A 5 27.22 5.94 24.75
C GLN A 5 27.22 5.71 26.27
N ASN A 6 26.22 6.22 26.98
CA ASN A 6 26.08 6.02 28.42
C ASN A 6 25.65 4.59 28.80
N ARG A 7 25.28 3.77 27.82
CA ARG A 7 24.87 2.36 28.01
C ARG A 7 25.97 1.38 27.61
N LEU A 8 27.11 1.87 27.13
CA LEU A 8 28.25 1.05 26.75
C LEU A 8 29.18 0.83 27.95
N VAL A 9 29.37 -0.43 28.35
CA VAL A 9 30.18 -0.79 29.52
C VAL A 9 31.31 -1.74 29.08
N PRO A 10 32.59 -1.36 29.20
CA PRO A 10 33.71 -2.27 28.96
C PRO A 10 33.60 -3.53 29.84
N SER A 11 33.93 -4.70 29.29
CA SER A 11 33.84 -5.99 30.00
C SER A 11 34.67 -6.05 31.28
N THR A 12 35.79 -5.34 31.33
CA THR A 12 36.61 -5.18 32.54
C THR A 12 35.87 -4.41 33.63
N GLN A 13 35.14 -3.36 33.28
CA GLN A 13 34.30 -2.59 34.19
C GLN A 13 33.06 -3.39 34.60
N ALA A 14 32.40 -4.06 33.65
CA ALA A 14 31.23 -4.89 33.93
C ALA A 14 31.53 -5.98 34.97
N ARG A 15 32.74 -6.55 34.94
CA ARG A 15 33.19 -7.54 35.93
C ARG A 15 33.24 -6.97 37.35
N THR A 16 33.65 -5.71 37.53
CA THR A 16 33.79 -5.11 38.87
C THR A 16 32.51 -4.45 39.36
N THR A 17 31.60 -4.09 38.46
CA THR A 17 30.33 -3.39 38.78
C THR A 17 29.08 -4.22 38.53
N LEU A 18 29.20 -5.56 38.41
CA LEU A 18 28.07 -6.43 38.06
C LEU A 18 26.85 -6.25 38.98
N PRO A 19 26.99 -6.15 40.32
CA PRO A 19 25.82 -5.92 41.20
C PRO A 19 25.04 -4.64 40.85
N ALA A 20 25.74 -3.52 40.66
CA ALA A 20 25.11 -2.25 40.29
C ALA A 20 24.47 -2.30 38.89
N LEU A 21 25.04 -3.09 37.97
CA LEU A 21 24.44 -3.32 36.66
C LEU A 21 23.16 -4.15 36.76
N LEU A 22 23.13 -5.16 37.65
CA LEU A 22 21.93 -5.97 37.90
C LEU A 22 20.82 -5.13 38.54
N ASP A 23 21.14 -4.27 39.51
CA ASP A 23 20.18 -3.33 40.10
C ASP A 23 19.64 -2.35 39.05
N ALA A 24 20.51 -1.81 38.19
CA ALA A 24 20.09 -0.94 37.10
C ALA A 24 19.21 -1.67 36.07
N ALA A 25 19.47 -2.95 35.80
CA ALA A 25 18.64 -3.78 34.93
C ALA A 25 17.28 -4.07 35.56
N HIS A 26 17.23 -4.30 36.88
CA HIS A 26 15.98 -4.39 37.64
C HIS A 26 15.16 -3.09 37.54
N ASP A 27 15.81 -1.93 37.52
CA ASP A 27 15.20 -0.62 37.30
C ASP A 27 14.80 -0.33 35.83
N GLY A 28 14.88 -1.32 34.93
CA GLY A 28 14.49 -1.14 33.53
C GLY A 28 15.60 -0.62 32.59
N ARG A 29 16.85 -0.50 33.06
CA ARG A 29 17.95 0.02 32.23
C ARG A 29 18.67 -1.10 31.47
N ILE A 30 19.04 -0.81 30.23
CA ILE A 30 19.78 -1.73 29.37
C ILE A 30 21.26 -1.31 29.34
N ALA A 31 22.16 -2.27 29.51
CA ALA A 31 23.60 -2.10 29.36
C ALA A 31 24.16 -3.03 28.27
N HIS A 32 25.06 -2.50 27.44
CA HIS A 32 25.78 -3.24 26.41
C HIS A 32 27.23 -3.47 26.86
N ILE A 33 27.60 -4.73 27.06
CA ILE A 33 28.93 -5.10 27.53
C ILE A 33 29.87 -5.23 26.34
N LEU A 34 30.92 -4.41 26.31
CA LEU A 34 31.90 -4.38 25.23
C LEU A 34 33.11 -5.28 25.53
N ARG A 35 33.58 -6.00 24.52
CA ARG A 35 34.87 -6.69 24.53
C ARG A 35 35.55 -6.46 23.18
N ASP A 36 36.80 -6.04 23.21
CA ASP A 36 37.61 -5.81 22.01
C ASP A 36 36.94 -4.87 20.98
N GLY A 37 36.22 -3.85 21.48
CA GLY A 37 35.54 -2.85 20.65
C GLY A 37 34.19 -3.28 20.07
N ALA A 38 33.75 -4.52 20.30
CA ALA A 38 32.45 -5.03 19.88
C ALA A 38 31.54 -5.32 21.09
N VAL A 39 30.22 -5.30 20.88
CA VAL A 39 29.29 -5.71 21.93
C VAL A 39 29.30 -7.23 22.05
N ALA A 40 29.71 -7.74 23.21
CA ALA A 40 29.84 -9.16 23.50
C ALA A 40 28.66 -9.73 24.29
N ALA A 41 27.96 -8.88 25.06
CA ALA A 41 26.76 -9.28 25.79
C ALA A 41 25.83 -8.07 26.00
N HIS A 42 24.58 -8.36 26.35
CA HIS A 42 23.63 -7.37 26.84
C HIS A 42 23.18 -7.77 28.23
N LEU A 43 23.06 -6.79 29.12
CA LEU A 43 22.32 -6.94 30.35
C LEU A 43 21.04 -6.12 30.22
N ILE A 44 19.91 -6.79 30.40
CA ILE A 44 18.58 -6.27 30.16
C ILE A 44 17.67 -6.59 31.34
N PRO A 45 16.57 -5.84 31.51
CA PRO A 45 15.51 -6.21 32.44
C PRO A 45 14.96 -7.60 32.15
N ALA A 46 14.56 -8.33 33.21
CA ALA A 46 14.10 -9.72 33.09
C ALA A 46 12.74 -9.85 32.37
N ASP A 47 11.93 -8.80 32.40
CA ASP A 47 10.62 -8.68 31.75
C ASP A 47 10.72 -8.11 30.33
N LEU A 48 11.92 -7.74 29.86
CA LEU A 48 12.11 -7.21 28.52
C LEU A 48 11.88 -8.30 27.48
N LEU A 49 11.07 -8.00 26.47
CA LEU A 49 10.90 -8.88 25.31
C LEU A 49 12.24 -8.98 24.55
N VAL A 50 12.90 -10.14 24.65
CA VAL A 50 14.11 -10.44 23.88
C VAL A 50 13.72 -11.11 22.58
N VAL A 51 13.80 -10.38 21.49
CA VAL A 51 13.56 -10.98 20.19
C VAL A 51 14.88 -11.52 19.64
N THR A 52 15.11 -12.82 19.86
CA THR A 52 16.30 -13.54 19.37
C THR A 52 16.01 -14.19 18.02
N GLY A 53 16.83 -13.91 17.00
CA GLY A 53 16.64 -14.35 15.62
C GLY A 53 16.31 -13.19 14.68
N ASN A 54 16.34 -13.42 13.36
CA ASN A 54 15.97 -12.40 12.37
C ASN A 54 14.44 -12.26 12.27
N VAL A 55 13.81 -11.86 13.37
CA VAL A 55 12.36 -11.57 13.46
C VAL A 55 11.97 -10.27 12.76
N GLU A 56 12.96 -9.43 12.45
CA GLU A 56 12.77 -8.13 11.83
C GLU A 56 11.97 -8.29 10.53
N ALA A 57 12.35 -9.25 9.67
CA ALA A 57 11.61 -9.52 8.45
C ALA A 57 10.13 -9.89 8.70
N ALA A 58 9.85 -10.69 9.74
CA ALA A 58 8.49 -11.10 10.07
C ALA A 58 7.65 -9.94 10.65
N LEU A 59 8.26 -9.11 11.49
CA LEU A 59 7.63 -7.89 12.02
C LEU A 59 7.37 -6.89 10.90
N ASN A 60 8.36 -6.66 10.03
CA ASN A 60 8.24 -5.77 8.88
C ASN A 60 7.10 -6.22 7.98
N TYR A 61 7.05 -7.51 7.62
CA TYR A 61 5.96 -8.05 6.81
C TYR A 61 4.60 -7.94 7.50
N SER A 62 4.51 -8.23 8.80
CA SER A 62 3.25 -8.12 9.54
C SER A 62 2.72 -6.68 9.58
N VAL A 63 3.59 -5.70 9.81
CA VAL A 63 3.24 -4.28 9.82
C VAL A 63 2.88 -3.80 8.41
N ALA A 64 3.68 -4.17 7.41
CA ALA A 64 3.42 -3.86 6.01
C ALA A 64 2.05 -4.41 5.56
N ARG A 65 1.76 -5.68 5.87
CA ARG A 65 0.48 -6.32 5.55
C ARG A 65 -0.71 -5.67 6.25
N HIS A 66 -0.56 -5.28 7.51
CA HIS A 66 -1.63 -4.58 8.24
C HIS A 66 -1.99 -3.25 7.57
N ASN A 67 -0.98 -2.44 7.23
CA ASN A 67 -1.20 -1.16 6.55
C ASN A 67 -1.72 -1.35 5.11
N ALA A 68 -1.22 -2.36 4.40
CA ALA A 68 -1.69 -2.70 3.06
C ALA A 68 -3.16 -3.16 3.06
N ALA A 69 -3.60 -3.87 4.09
CA ALA A 69 -5.01 -4.25 4.24
C ALA A 69 -5.91 -3.03 4.42
N TRP A 70 -5.50 -2.08 5.27
CA TRP A 70 -6.21 -0.81 5.40
C TRP A 70 -6.28 -0.06 4.06
N MET A 71 -5.16 0.03 3.33
CA MET A 71 -5.14 0.67 2.02
C MET A 71 -6.06 -0.06 1.01
N ALA A 72 -6.07 -1.40 1.01
CA ALA A 72 -6.95 -2.17 0.13
C ALA A 72 -8.44 -1.88 0.37
N ASP A 73 -8.85 -1.73 1.64
CA ASP A 73 -10.21 -1.32 1.99
C ASP A 73 -10.53 0.07 1.43
N ARG A 74 -9.59 1.02 1.54
CA ARG A 74 -9.75 2.37 0.99
C ARG A 74 -9.77 2.40 -0.53
N VAL A 75 -8.94 1.60 -1.19
CA VAL A 75 -8.89 1.45 -2.66
C VAL A 75 -10.23 0.97 -3.19
N GLU A 76 -10.86 0.01 -2.52
CA GLU A 76 -12.18 -0.50 -2.89
C GLU A 76 -13.32 0.51 -2.65
N GLU A 77 -13.17 1.39 -1.65
CA GLU A 77 -14.15 2.42 -1.32
C GLU A 77 -14.06 3.64 -2.24
N VAL A 78 -12.87 4.22 -2.35
CA VAL A 78 -12.64 5.57 -2.90
C VAL A 78 -11.50 5.64 -3.91
N GLY A 79 -10.89 4.50 -4.25
CA GLY A 79 -9.67 4.45 -5.05
C GLY A 79 -8.41 4.76 -4.25
N TYR A 80 -7.31 4.98 -4.96
CA TYR A 80 -5.99 5.24 -4.41
C TYR A 80 -5.85 6.64 -3.81
N ARG A 81 -6.67 7.02 -2.80
CA ARG A 81 -6.72 8.40 -2.27
C ARG A 81 -5.58 8.76 -1.28
N HIS A 82 -5.23 7.81 -0.42
CA HIS A 82 -4.32 8.02 0.70
C HIS A 82 -3.85 6.67 1.21
N ALA A 83 -2.55 6.46 1.38
CA ALA A 83 -1.98 5.16 1.79
C ALA A 83 -2.14 4.83 3.29
N GLY A 84 -2.31 5.86 4.12
CA GLY A 84 -2.48 5.75 5.58
C GLY A 84 -1.33 6.44 6.31
N ASP A 85 -1.63 7.14 7.40
CA ASP A 85 -0.62 7.95 8.12
C ASP A 85 0.46 7.06 8.75
N ASP A 86 0.10 5.85 9.18
CA ASP A 86 1.01 4.91 9.82
C ASP A 86 2.10 4.43 8.86
N ILE A 87 1.74 4.01 7.64
CA ILE A 87 2.73 3.64 6.63
C ILE A 87 3.57 4.85 6.18
N GLY A 88 2.96 6.03 6.02
CA GLY A 88 3.69 7.26 5.71
C GLY A 88 4.78 7.56 6.75
N ARG A 89 4.44 7.46 8.04
CA ARG A 89 5.36 7.67 9.16
C ARG A 89 6.49 6.64 9.20
N ILE A 90 6.17 5.36 8.97
CA ILE A 90 7.17 4.28 8.96
C ILE A 90 8.16 4.51 7.82
N LEU A 91 7.67 4.75 6.61
CA LEU A 91 8.53 4.95 5.45
C LEU A 91 9.42 6.19 5.61
N ALA A 92 8.84 7.31 6.06
CA ALA A 92 9.60 8.52 6.38
C ALA A 92 10.71 8.28 7.41
N TRP A 93 10.39 7.59 8.51
CA TRP A 93 11.38 7.26 9.53
C TRP A 93 12.48 6.32 9.00
N THR A 94 12.11 5.32 8.21
CA THR A 94 13.10 4.40 7.62
C THR A 94 14.01 5.13 6.62
N TRP A 95 13.48 6.08 5.85
CA TRP A 95 14.22 6.90 4.91
C TRP A 95 15.30 7.72 5.61
N GLU A 96 14.95 8.38 6.73
CA GLU A 96 15.92 9.13 7.55
C GLU A 96 17.01 8.24 8.17
N CYS A 97 16.72 6.95 8.36
CA CYS A 97 17.65 6.01 8.96
C CYS A 97 18.60 5.36 7.94
N ARG A 98 18.03 4.73 6.91
CA ARG A 98 18.74 3.91 5.91
C ARG A 98 17.90 3.80 4.62
N GLU A 99 18.44 4.31 3.54
CA GLU A 99 17.83 4.30 2.20
C GLU A 99 17.36 2.90 1.74
N ASP A 100 18.26 1.90 1.71
CA ASP A 100 17.94 0.52 1.28
C ASP A 100 16.81 -0.10 2.09
N THR A 101 16.79 0.20 3.39
CA THR A 101 15.75 -0.28 4.31
C THR A 101 14.42 0.34 3.93
N ALA A 102 14.36 1.64 3.66
CA ALA A 102 13.16 2.32 3.22
C ALA A 102 12.63 1.76 1.88
N VAL A 103 13.51 1.49 0.90
CA VAL A 103 13.08 0.88 -0.38
C VAL A 103 12.57 -0.54 -0.18
N THR A 104 13.21 -1.33 0.70
CA THR A 104 12.73 -2.69 1.06
C THR A 104 11.37 -2.65 1.75
N TRP A 105 11.14 -1.68 2.65
CA TRP A 105 9.84 -1.47 3.31
C TRP A 105 8.75 -1.10 2.31
N PHE A 106 9.04 -0.22 1.35
CA PHE A 106 8.14 0.10 0.25
C PHE A 106 7.79 -1.16 -0.55
N GLY A 107 8.80 -1.95 -0.98
CA GLY A 107 8.59 -3.18 -1.73
C GLY A 107 7.71 -4.18 -0.99
N THR A 108 8.03 -4.44 0.28
CA THR A 108 7.25 -5.35 1.15
C THR A 108 5.79 -4.90 1.33
N TYR A 109 5.56 -3.59 1.49
CA TYR A 109 4.22 -3.01 1.58
C TYR A 109 3.42 -3.20 0.29
N VAL A 110 4.03 -2.92 -0.86
CA VAL A 110 3.37 -3.07 -2.16
C VAL A 110 3.09 -4.53 -2.49
N GLU A 111 3.99 -5.46 -2.18
CA GLU A 111 3.75 -6.90 -2.34
C GLU A 111 2.52 -7.35 -1.56
N ALA A 112 2.44 -6.97 -0.29
CA ALA A 112 1.29 -7.29 0.55
C ALA A 112 -0.01 -6.65 0.00
N LEU A 113 0.05 -5.42 -0.50
CA LEU A 113 -1.09 -4.75 -1.13
C LEU A 113 -1.54 -5.50 -2.39
N VAL A 114 -0.63 -5.87 -3.28
CA VAL A 114 -0.93 -6.61 -4.52
C VAL A 114 -1.54 -7.97 -4.21
N GLU A 115 -1.04 -8.68 -3.20
CA GLU A 115 -1.61 -9.95 -2.74
C GLU A 115 -3.06 -9.79 -2.29
N ILE A 116 -3.32 -8.78 -1.44
CA ILE A 116 -4.67 -8.51 -0.92
C ILE A 116 -5.62 -8.07 -2.03
N LEU A 117 -5.21 -7.16 -2.91
CA LEU A 117 -6.01 -6.72 -4.05
C LEU A 117 -6.34 -7.88 -4.99
N SER A 118 -5.36 -8.74 -5.29
CA SER A 118 -5.57 -9.93 -6.12
C SER A 118 -6.59 -10.89 -5.50
N SER A 119 -6.53 -11.10 -4.18
CA SER A 119 -7.52 -11.93 -3.45
C SER A 119 -8.96 -11.40 -3.51
N ARG A 120 -9.11 -10.09 -3.80
CA ARG A 120 -10.40 -9.40 -3.96
C ARG A 120 -10.78 -9.18 -5.42
N ALA A 121 -10.08 -9.83 -6.36
CA ALA A 121 -10.24 -9.65 -7.80
C ALA A 121 -10.02 -8.20 -8.30
N ILE A 122 -9.23 -7.41 -7.57
CA ILE A 122 -8.88 -6.04 -7.93
C ILE A 122 -7.57 -6.05 -8.72
N ALA A 123 -7.51 -5.27 -9.79
CA ALA A 123 -6.30 -5.14 -10.61
C ALA A 123 -5.10 -4.67 -9.78
N ARG A 124 -3.92 -5.19 -10.12
CA ARG A 124 -2.65 -4.66 -9.60
C ARG A 124 -2.56 -3.15 -9.88
N PRO A 125 -2.23 -2.32 -8.89
CA PRO A 125 -2.00 -0.90 -9.12
C PRO A 125 -0.82 -0.64 -10.06
N SER A 126 -0.87 0.49 -10.76
CA SER A 126 0.34 1.06 -11.37
C SER A 126 1.24 1.68 -10.30
N PHE A 127 2.54 1.81 -10.60
CA PHE A 127 3.48 2.53 -9.71
C PHE A 127 2.94 3.92 -9.35
N THR A 128 2.52 4.68 -10.36
CA THR A 128 2.00 6.04 -10.21
C THR A 128 0.81 6.11 -9.25
N SER A 129 -0.11 5.13 -9.29
CA SER A 129 -1.31 5.15 -8.42
C SER A 129 -0.94 4.95 -6.95
N VAL A 130 -0.07 3.97 -6.68
CA VAL A 130 0.39 3.69 -5.31
C VAL A 130 1.28 4.81 -4.80
N TRP A 131 2.19 5.29 -5.64
CA TRP A 131 3.08 6.38 -5.27
C TRP A 131 2.29 7.65 -4.95
N TRP A 132 1.31 8.03 -5.78
CA TRP A 132 0.46 9.18 -5.50
C TRP A 132 -0.22 9.08 -4.12
N ALA A 133 -0.79 7.92 -3.78
CA ALA A 133 -1.42 7.71 -2.47
C ALA A 133 -0.42 7.78 -1.30
N LEU A 134 0.81 7.30 -1.53
CA LEU A 134 1.91 7.38 -0.57
C LEU A 134 2.45 8.80 -0.41
N THR A 135 2.60 9.58 -1.50
CA THR A 135 2.99 10.99 -1.45
C THR A 135 2.08 11.78 -0.52
N VAL A 136 0.76 11.54 -0.57
CA VAL A 136 -0.18 12.20 0.35
C VAL A 136 0.11 11.83 1.81
N ALA A 137 0.35 10.55 2.10
CA ALA A 137 0.69 10.10 3.45
C ALA A 137 2.07 10.60 3.93
N LEU A 138 3.07 10.64 3.04
CA LEU A 138 4.43 11.06 3.34
C LEU A 138 4.53 12.56 3.63
N ARG A 139 3.70 13.40 3.01
CA ARG A 139 3.66 14.86 3.26
C ARG A 139 3.36 15.25 4.71
N GLY A 140 2.78 14.34 5.50
CA GLY A 140 2.64 14.54 6.95
C GLY A 140 3.97 14.50 7.71
N PHE A 141 5.03 13.95 7.12
CA PHE A 141 6.27 13.57 7.80
C PHE A 141 7.55 13.94 7.03
N MET A 142 7.46 14.27 5.73
CA MET A 142 8.59 14.59 4.87
C MET A 142 8.31 15.85 4.04
N LEU A 143 9.37 16.59 3.71
CA LEU A 143 9.31 17.69 2.75
C LEU A 143 9.25 17.16 1.31
N ASP A 144 8.63 17.90 0.39
CA ASP A 144 8.45 17.47 -1.01
C ASP A 144 9.77 17.04 -1.67
N GLY A 145 10.88 17.78 -1.48
CA GLY A 145 12.17 17.39 -2.05
C GLY A 145 12.71 16.05 -1.53
N ALA A 146 12.47 15.71 -0.25
CA ALA A 146 12.86 14.41 0.29
C ALA A 146 11.96 13.28 -0.23
N ILE A 147 10.69 13.59 -0.55
CA ILE A 147 9.76 12.66 -1.18
C ILE A 147 10.22 12.37 -2.61
N ASP A 148 10.63 13.39 -3.37
CA ASP A 148 11.16 13.25 -4.73
C ASP A 148 12.44 12.39 -4.73
N ASP A 149 13.38 12.64 -3.81
CA ASP A 149 14.59 11.84 -3.65
C ASP A 149 14.26 10.38 -3.32
N TYR A 150 13.26 10.16 -2.47
CA TYR A 150 12.82 8.80 -2.12
C TYR A 150 12.16 8.08 -3.31
N GLU A 151 11.35 8.78 -4.12
CA GLU A 151 10.80 8.24 -5.35
C GLU A 151 11.92 7.77 -6.29
N ALA A 152 12.95 8.61 -6.47
CA ALA A 152 14.08 8.32 -7.33
C ALA A 152 14.83 7.05 -6.86
N ALA A 153 15.09 6.95 -5.55
CA ALA A 153 15.74 5.78 -4.96
C ALA A 153 14.91 4.49 -5.14
N ILE A 154 13.58 4.56 -5.01
CA ILE A 154 12.70 3.41 -5.29
C ILE A 154 12.83 3.01 -6.77
N ARG A 155 12.71 3.96 -7.70
CA ARG A 155 12.77 3.68 -9.14
C ARG A 155 14.09 3.04 -9.57
N GLU A 156 15.19 3.47 -8.97
CA GLU A 156 16.53 2.94 -9.26
C GLU A 156 16.75 1.56 -8.64
N ARG A 157 16.35 1.35 -7.38
CA ARG A 157 16.90 0.27 -6.54
C ARG A 157 15.92 -0.85 -6.21
N LEU A 158 14.63 -0.67 -6.47
CA LEU A 158 13.59 -1.64 -6.09
C LEU A 158 13.84 -3.04 -6.68
N SER A 159 14.27 -3.11 -7.94
CA SER A 159 14.57 -4.39 -8.59
C SER A 159 15.79 -5.08 -7.97
N ASP A 160 16.86 -4.32 -7.69
CA ASP A 160 18.10 -4.84 -7.12
C ASP A 160 17.91 -5.37 -5.70
N LEU A 161 16.92 -4.84 -4.97
CA LEU A 161 16.54 -5.27 -3.62
C LEU A 161 15.54 -6.42 -3.59
N GLY A 162 15.30 -7.09 -4.73
CA GLY A 162 14.51 -8.32 -4.80
C GLY A 162 13.02 -8.13 -5.12
N HIS A 163 12.59 -6.90 -5.41
CA HIS A 163 11.19 -6.56 -5.67
C HIS A 163 10.90 -6.24 -7.16
N GLY A 164 11.74 -6.75 -8.07
CA GLY A 164 11.66 -6.45 -9.51
C GLY A 164 10.40 -6.97 -10.23
N GLY A 165 9.63 -7.86 -9.60
CA GLY A 165 8.35 -8.36 -10.14
C GLY A 165 7.15 -7.43 -9.92
N LEU A 166 7.30 -6.36 -9.13
CA LEU A 166 6.19 -5.49 -8.75
C LEU A 166 5.72 -4.55 -9.86
N PHE A 167 6.67 -3.97 -10.60
CA PHE A 167 6.43 -2.94 -11.61
C PHE A 167 7.30 -3.20 -12.83
N GLY A 168 6.78 -2.94 -14.03
CA GLY A 168 7.56 -3.03 -15.26
C GLY A 168 8.62 -1.94 -15.36
N ALA A 169 9.67 -2.16 -16.15
CA ALA A 169 10.73 -1.17 -16.37
C ALA A 169 10.20 0.17 -16.90
N ALA A 170 9.16 0.15 -17.75
CA ALA A 170 8.49 1.36 -18.23
C ALA A 170 7.83 2.16 -17.09
N GLU A 171 7.15 1.47 -16.16
CA GLU A 171 6.52 2.11 -14.99
C GLU A 171 7.56 2.78 -14.09
N LEU A 172 8.67 2.09 -13.82
CA LEU A 172 9.76 2.62 -13.00
C LEU A 172 10.53 3.75 -13.72
N ALA A 173 10.55 3.77 -15.05
CA ALA A 173 11.05 4.89 -15.85
C ALA A 173 10.10 6.10 -15.91
N GLY A 174 8.95 6.04 -15.21
CA GLY A 174 7.98 7.13 -15.17
C GLY A 174 7.03 7.17 -16.38
N GLN A 175 7.04 6.13 -17.22
CA GLN A 175 6.10 6.03 -18.33
C GLN A 175 4.75 5.56 -17.82
N GLU A 176 3.68 6.13 -18.37
CA GLU A 176 2.33 5.66 -18.11
C GLU A 176 2.18 4.23 -18.62
N VAL A 177 1.53 3.37 -17.84
CA VAL A 177 1.18 2.03 -18.30
C VAL A 177 0.29 2.18 -19.54
N LEU A 178 0.73 1.59 -20.65
CA LEU A 178 0.00 1.65 -21.90
C LEU A 178 -1.32 0.87 -21.78
N ARG A 179 -2.38 1.47 -22.30
CA ARG A 179 -3.67 0.81 -22.47
C ARG A 179 -3.49 -0.45 -23.32
N SER A 180 -4.23 -1.49 -22.97
CA SER A 180 -4.28 -2.74 -23.72
C SER A 180 -5.70 -3.04 -24.18
N SER A 181 -5.86 -4.05 -25.04
CA SER A 181 -7.18 -4.56 -25.40
C SER A 181 -7.96 -5.13 -24.22
N GLU A 182 -7.26 -5.50 -23.14
CA GLU A 182 -7.84 -6.05 -21.91
C GLU A 182 -8.07 -4.99 -20.82
N ASP A 183 -7.26 -3.93 -20.80
CA ASP A 183 -7.39 -2.76 -19.93
C ASP A 183 -7.37 -1.48 -20.79
N PRO A 184 -8.52 -1.05 -21.32
CA PRO A 184 -8.59 0.14 -22.16
C PRO A 184 -8.59 1.44 -21.34
N TRP A 185 -8.62 1.36 -20.01
CA TRP A 185 -8.72 2.51 -19.13
C TRP A 185 -7.34 3.09 -18.84
N PRO A 186 -7.19 4.42 -18.78
CA PRO A 186 -5.93 5.02 -18.40
C PRO A 186 -5.52 4.53 -17.00
N HIS A 187 -4.21 4.42 -16.78
CA HIS A 187 -3.61 4.20 -15.46
C HIS A 187 -3.18 5.51 -14.79
N THR A 188 -3.54 6.63 -15.42
CA THR A 188 -3.21 8.01 -15.05
C THR A 188 -4.12 8.48 -13.92
N PRO A 189 -3.78 9.59 -13.23
CA PRO A 189 -4.63 10.06 -12.15
C PRO A 189 -5.92 10.58 -12.78
N PRO A 190 -7.08 9.96 -12.49
CA PRO A 190 -8.33 10.65 -12.71
C PRO A 190 -8.36 11.86 -11.78
N PHE A 191 -8.97 12.96 -12.20
CA PHE A 191 -9.32 14.02 -11.26
C PHE A 191 -10.03 13.38 -10.06
N GLY A 192 -9.50 13.60 -8.83
CA GLY A 192 -10.00 12.96 -7.61
C GLY A 192 -9.05 11.91 -7.00
N GLY A 193 -9.61 10.79 -6.53
CA GLY A 193 -8.93 9.84 -5.64
C GLY A 193 -8.23 8.64 -6.27
N GLY A 194 -7.96 8.63 -7.59
CA GLY A 194 -7.52 7.39 -8.27
C GLY A 194 -8.66 6.39 -8.48
N TRP A 195 -8.47 5.39 -9.34
CA TRP A 195 -9.46 4.32 -9.53
C TRP A 195 -8.89 2.94 -9.29
N ALA A 196 -9.62 2.13 -8.53
CA ALA A 196 -9.45 0.68 -8.54
C ALA A 196 -10.13 0.09 -9.77
N LYS A 197 -9.65 -1.05 -10.28
CA LYS A 197 -10.26 -1.74 -11.43
C LYS A 197 -10.65 -3.18 -11.04
N LYS A 198 -11.80 -3.65 -11.52
CA LYS A 198 -12.26 -5.06 -11.45
C LYS A 198 -12.58 -5.54 -12.86
N ARG A 199 -12.55 -6.85 -13.11
CA ARG A 199 -13.08 -7.37 -14.38
C ARG A 199 -14.61 -7.27 -14.33
N TRP A 200 -15.26 -7.07 -15.49
CA TRP A 200 -16.71 -7.03 -15.55
C TRP A 200 -17.39 -8.27 -14.95
N GLY A 201 -16.80 -9.46 -15.15
CA GLY A 201 -17.30 -10.70 -14.55
C GLY A 201 -17.33 -10.66 -13.02
N ASP A 202 -16.40 -9.94 -12.39
CA ASP A 202 -16.23 -9.82 -10.94
C ASP A 202 -17.09 -8.71 -10.32
N LEU A 203 -17.80 -7.92 -11.13
CA LEU A 203 -18.76 -6.92 -10.62
C LEU A 203 -20.11 -7.54 -10.26
N SER A 204 -20.39 -8.75 -10.75
CA SER A 204 -21.61 -9.52 -10.42
C SER A 204 -21.53 -10.23 -9.07
N SER A 205 -20.31 -10.45 -8.55
CA SER A 205 -20.02 -11.22 -7.34
C SER A 205 -20.06 -10.39 -6.06
N SER A 206 -20.85 -9.31 -6.01
CA SER A 206 -21.24 -8.71 -4.72
C SER A 206 -22.21 -9.67 -3.99
N VAL A 207 -21.63 -10.77 -3.52
CA VAL A 207 -22.25 -11.89 -2.80
C VAL A 207 -22.89 -11.44 -1.48
N ASP A 208 -22.78 -10.16 -1.10
CA ASP A 208 -23.15 -9.70 0.23
C ASP A 208 -24.06 -8.47 0.28
N GLY A 209 -24.74 -8.11 -0.82
CA GLY A 209 -25.91 -7.19 -0.82
C GLY A 209 -25.77 -5.82 -0.13
N SER A 210 -24.55 -5.43 0.28
CA SER A 210 -24.34 -4.34 1.26
C SER A 210 -23.63 -3.12 0.67
N ARG A 211 -23.10 -3.20 -0.56
CA ARG A 211 -22.40 -2.10 -1.21
C ARG A 211 -22.86 -1.94 -2.65
N ASP A 212 -23.33 -0.74 -2.98
CA ASP A 212 -23.61 -0.33 -4.36
C ASP A 212 -22.28 -0.24 -5.11
N LEU A 213 -22.19 -0.88 -6.28
CA LEU A 213 -21.03 -0.75 -7.16
C LEU A 213 -21.31 0.31 -8.22
N PHE A 214 -20.31 1.14 -8.50
CA PHE A 214 -20.39 2.16 -9.54
C PHE A 214 -19.26 1.96 -10.53
N VAL A 215 -19.56 2.14 -11.82
CA VAL A 215 -18.60 2.13 -12.94
C VAL A 215 -18.73 3.42 -13.73
N PRO A 216 -17.68 3.90 -14.42
CA PRO A 216 -17.83 5.08 -15.28
C PRO A 216 -18.73 4.78 -16.48
N ASN A 217 -19.43 5.80 -16.95
CA ASN A 217 -20.22 5.73 -18.17
C ASN A 217 -19.29 5.56 -19.38
N SER A 218 -19.44 4.46 -20.11
CA SER A 218 -18.60 4.16 -21.28
C SER A 218 -19.01 4.93 -22.54
N THR A 219 -20.24 5.49 -22.61
CA THR A 219 -20.69 6.30 -23.76
C THR A 219 -19.93 7.61 -23.87
N HIS A 220 -19.46 8.04 -22.72
CA HIS A 220 -18.56 9.13 -22.51
C HIS A 220 -17.18 8.68 -23.07
N GLY A 221 -16.68 7.49 -22.75
CA GLY A 221 -15.39 6.98 -23.21
C GLY A 221 -14.39 6.94 -22.07
N TYR A 222 -13.09 7.10 -22.35
CA TYR A 222 -12.03 6.85 -21.36
C TYR A 222 -11.38 8.13 -20.77
N ALA A 223 -12.08 9.27 -20.82
CA ALA A 223 -11.56 10.60 -20.49
C ALA A 223 -12.43 11.38 -19.47
N TYR A 224 -12.97 10.71 -18.45
CA TYR A 224 -13.98 11.26 -17.53
C TYR A 224 -13.46 11.53 -16.14
N GLY A 225 -14.13 12.43 -15.41
CA GLY A 225 -13.64 12.95 -14.15
C GLY A 225 -14.62 13.77 -13.30
N SER A 226 -15.91 13.82 -13.66
CA SER A 226 -16.93 14.34 -12.74
C SER A 226 -17.56 13.18 -11.97
N ASP A 227 -18.09 13.46 -10.77
CA ASP A 227 -18.82 12.44 -10.04
C ASP A 227 -20.00 11.95 -10.87
N ASP A 228 -20.72 12.84 -11.57
CA ASP A 228 -21.88 12.60 -12.46
C ASP A 228 -21.63 11.61 -13.60
N ASP A 229 -20.37 11.28 -13.91
CA ASP A 229 -20.00 10.33 -14.96
C ASP A 229 -20.11 8.87 -14.55
N TRP A 230 -20.52 8.58 -13.31
CA TRP A 230 -20.61 7.20 -12.81
C TRP A 230 -22.02 6.62 -13.00
N LEU A 231 -22.12 5.30 -13.05
CA LEU A 231 -23.38 4.58 -13.19
C LEU A 231 -23.40 3.48 -12.14
N ARG A 232 -24.53 3.35 -11.43
CA ARG A 232 -24.73 2.25 -10.48
C ARG A 232 -24.93 0.96 -11.26
N VAL A 233 -24.20 -0.09 -10.91
CA VAL A 233 -24.39 -1.43 -11.47
C VAL A 233 -25.62 -2.06 -10.82
N GLU A 234 -26.63 -2.41 -11.64
CA GLU A 234 -27.85 -3.07 -11.16
C GLU A 234 -27.83 -4.58 -11.38
N ALA A 235 -27.33 -5.00 -12.55
CA ALA A 235 -27.19 -6.40 -12.91
C ALA A 235 -26.05 -6.57 -13.91
N VAL A 236 -25.37 -7.68 -13.82
CA VAL A 236 -24.34 -8.12 -14.77
C VAL A 236 -24.68 -9.55 -15.14
N ASP A 237 -25.07 -9.77 -16.39
CA ASP A 237 -25.38 -11.10 -16.94
C ASP A 237 -24.29 -11.48 -17.94
N VAL A 238 -23.46 -12.46 -17.57
CA VAL A 238 -22.39 -12.99 -18.41
C VAL A 238 -22.86 -14.28 -19.07
N THR A 239 -23.20 -14.20 -20.36
CA THR A 239 -23.62 -15.36 -21.14
C THR A 239 -22.38 -16.04 -21.76
N HIS A 240 -22.20 -17.34 -21.53
CA HIS A 240 -21.08 -18.14 -22.07
C HIS A 240 -19.67 -17.72 -21.60
N GLY A 241 -19.56 -17.06 -20.44
CA GLY A 241 -18.28 -16.82 -19.74
C GLY A 241 -17.31 -15.84 -20.42
N ARG A 242 -17.71 -15.20 -21.52
CA ARG A 242 -16.84 -14.24 -22.26
C ARG A 242 -17.51 -12.90 -22.55
N THR A 243 -18.78 -12.90 -22.91
CA THR A 243 -19.54 -11.68 -23.25
C THR A 243 -20.85 -11.65 -22.48
N GLY A 244 -21.42 -10.47 -22.29
CA GLY A 244 -22.62 -10.31 -21.48
C GLY A 244 -23.23 -8.94 -21.64
N THR A 245 -24.21 -8.65 -20.79
CA THR A 245 -24.81 -7.31 -20.67
C THR A 245 -24.73 -6.84 -19.23
N ALA A 246 -24.51 -5.54 -19.05
CA ALA A 246 -24.66 -4.88 -17.76
C ALA A 246 -25.84 -3.91 -17.82
N SER A 247 -26.73 -4.01 -16.84
CA SER A 247 -27.79 -3.02 -16.59
C SER A 247 -27.28 -2.02 -15.56
N LEU A 248 -27.27 -0.74 -15.93
CA LEU A 248 -26.68 0.36 -15.18
C LEU A 248 -27.71 1.47 -14.98
N ARG A 249 -27.63 2.19 -13.86
CA ARG A 249 -28.48 3.34 -13.55
C ARG A 249 -27.66 4.63 -13.40
N SER A 250 -27.99 5.65 -14.19
CA SER A 250 -27.43 7.01 -14.07
C SER A 250 -28.03 7.78 -12.90
N ALA A 251 -27.40 8.89 -12.48
CA ALA A 251 -27.83 9.68 -11.31
C ALA A 251 -29.23 10.32 -11.44
N ASP A 252 -29.71 10.56 -12.66
CA ASP A 252 -31.06 11.07 -12.96
C ASP A 252 -32.14 9.97 -12.96
N GLY A 253 -31.77 8.71 -12.70
CA GLY A 253 -32.67 7.56 -12.72
C GLY A 253 -32.80 6.91 -14.10
N GLY A 254 -32.10 7.43 -15.11
CA GLY A 254 -31.99 6.82 -16.43
C GLY A 254 -31.39 5.41 -16.36
N GLN A 255 -31.86 4.55 -17.27
CA GLN A 255 -31.43 3.16 -17.39
C GLN A 255 -30.55 3.03 -18.63
N VAL A 256 -29.39 2.40 -18.46
CA VAL A 256 -28.40 2.16 -19.51
C VAL A 256 -28.08 0.67 -19.54
N VAL A 257 -28.26 0.04 -20.70
CA VAL A 257 -27.80 -1.34 -20.94
C VAL A 257 -26.59 -1.28 -21.85
N THR A 258 -25.50 -1.94 -21.46
CA THR A 258 -24.27 -1.96 -22.24
C THR A 258 -23.75 -3.38 -22.42
N ASP A 259 -23.21 -3.66 -23.60
CA ASP A 259 -22.52 -4.92 -23.88
C ASP A 259 -21.17 -4.93 -23.17
N ILE A 260 -20.86 -6.03 -22.50
CA ILE A 260 -19.64 -6.19 -21.73
C ILE A 260 -18.87 -7.43 -22.15
N SER A 261 -17.56 -7.38 -21.99
CA SER A 261 -16.70 -8.56 -22.02
C SER A 261 -16.31 -8.87 -20.58
N ALA A 262 -16.62 -10.07 -20.10
CA ALA A 262 -16.40 -10.48 -18.71
C ALA A 262 -14.94 -10.34 -18.29
N GLY A 263 -14.03 -10.57 -19.25
CA GLY A 263 -12.59 -10.44 -19.05
C GLY A 263 -12.05 -9.02 -19.29
N LEU A 264 -12.85 -7.98 -19.51
CA LEU A 264 -12.33 -6.62 -19.65
C LEU A 264 -12.25 -5.93 -18.28
N TRP A 265 -11.15 -5.23 -18.01
CA TRP A 265 -11.05 -4.38 -16.81
C TRP A 265 -11.94 -3.14 -16.93
N THR A 266 -12.54 -2.75 -15.81
CA THR A 266 -13.25 -1.48 -15.68
C THR A 266 -12.97 -0.85 -14.31
N PRO A 267 -12.78 0.48 -14.22
CA PRO A 267 -12.79 1.21 -12.99
C PRO A 267 -14.06 0.94 -12.21
N TYR A 268 -13.94 0.90 -10.90
CA TYR A 268 -15.08 0.78 -10.01
C TYR A 268 -14.85 1.52 -8.69
N ARG A 269 -15.92 1.84 -7.99
CA ARG A 269 -15.92 2.28 -6.59
C ARG A 269 -17.17 1.81 -5.86
N THR A 270 -17.11 1.75 -4.53
CA THR A 270 -18.25 1.36 -3.67
C THR A 270 -18.85 2.50 -2.87
N GLU A 271 -18.15 3.64 -2.73
CA GLU A 271 -18.76 4.84 -2.15
C GLU A 271 -19.72 5.48 -3.16
N LYS A 272 -20.92 5.86 -2.68
CA LYS A 272 -21.96 6.50 -3.48
C LYS A 272 -21.50 7.89 -3.93
N PRO A 273 -21.29 8.15 -5.22
CA PRO A 273 -20.96 9.50 -5.67
C PRO A 273 -22.14 10.48 -5.62
N TRP A 274 -23.35 9.98 -5.42
CA TRP A 274 -24.56 10.77 -5.20
C TRP A 274 -25.43 10.17 -4.10
N ARG A 275 -26.14 11.06 -3.39
CA ARG A 275 -27.21 10.68 -2.48
C ARG A 275 -28.52 10.57 -3.26
N TRP A 276 -29.07 9.37 -3.36
CA TRP A 276 -30.44 9.16 -3.85
C TRP A 276 -31.45 9.56 -2.78
N GLY A 277 -32.37 10.49 -3.10
CA GLY A 277 -33.57 10.78 -2.31
C GLY A 277 -33.44 11.88 -1.24
N ILE A 278 -33.50 13.14 -1.67
CA ILE A 278 -34.16 14.21 -0.90
C ILE A 278 -35.46 14.55 -1.63
#